data_AF-A0A7X7R028-F1
#
_entry.id   AF-A0A7X7R028-F1
#
_cell.length_a   1.000
_cell.length_b   1.000
_cell.length_c   1.000
_cell.angle_alpha   90.00
_cell.angle_beta   90.00
_cell.angle_gamma   90.00
#
_symmetry.space_group_name_H-M   'P 1'
#
loop_
_entity.id
_entity.type
_entity.pdbx_description
1 polymer ?
#
loop_
_entity_poly.entity_id
_entity_poly.type
_entity_poly.pdbx_seq_one_letter_code
_entity_poly.pdbx_strand_id
1 'polypeptide(L)'
;MSIKKSQNVIAIALAVLLLGTLLNSGYFFLGILKLSIGKWLAFNACSVAIIIYLLCFILFRISRKDFLLSVPLLPMYYYGTMGLFLMPWDAANAFAQITHILITINVGWIIYL
;
A
#
# COMPACT_ATOMS: atom_id res chain seq x y z
N MET A 1 -14.45 16.28 3.64
CA MET A 1 -14.92 15.49 4.79
C MET A 1 -14.03 15.84 5.98
N SER A 2 -14.59 16.19 7.15
CA SER A 2 -13.76 16.56 8.30
C SER A 2 -13.29 15.30 9.03
N ILE A 3 -12.05 14.84 8.75
CA ILE A 3 -11.48 13.66 9.41
C ILE A 3 -11.24 13.96 10.90
N LYS A 4 -11.81 13.13 11.78
CA LYS A 4 -11.61 13.24 13.23
C LYS A 4 -10.13 13.06 13.58
N LYS A 5 -9.67 13.66 14.68
CA LYS A 5 -8.26 13.57 15.12
C LYS A 5 -7.76 12.12 15.24
N SER A 6 -8.58 11.20 15.73
CA SER A 6 -8.25 9.77 15.83
C SER A 6 -8.10 9.09 14.47
N GLN A 7 -9.01 9.37 13.52
CA GLN A 7 -8.93 8.83 12.15
C GLN A 7 -7.68 9.33 11.42
N ASN A 8 -7.25 10.57 11.66
CA ASN A 8 -6.01 11.10 11.11
C ASN A 8 -4.76 10.35 11.62
N VAL A 9 -4.73 9.97 12.90
CA VAL A 9 -3.60 9.20 13.46
C VAL A 9 -3.56 7.80 12.82
N ILE A 10 -4.72 7.15 12.68
CA ILE A 10 -4.82 5.84 12.02
C ILE A 10 -4.34 5.93 10.56
N ALA A 11 -4.75 6.96 9.83
CA ALA A 11 -4.33 7.18 8.45
C ALA A 11 -2.81 7.28 8.31
N ILE A 12 -2.18 8.08 9.19
CA ILE A 12 -0.73 8.26 9.20
C ILE A 12 -0.02 6.97 9.56
N ALA A 13 -0.51 6.25 10.57
CA ALA A 13 0.06 4.96 10.97
C ALA A 13 0.02 3.95 9.82
N LEU A 14 -1.12 3.82 9.13
CA LEU A 14 -1.26 2.93 7.97
C LEU A 14 -0.34 3.35 6.81
N ALA A 15 -0.25 4.64 6.52
CA ALA A 15 0.65 5.14 5.48
C ALA A 15 2.13 4.87 5.80
N VAL A 16 2.56 5.03 7.06
CA VAL A 16 3.93 4.73 7.50
C VAL A 16 4.22 3.24 7.43
N LEU A 17 3.28 2.39 7.84
CA LEU A 17 3.42 0.93 7.74
C LEU A 17 3.54 0.48 6.28
N LEU A 18 2.69 1.02 5.39
CA LEU A 18 2.76 0.74 3.95
C LEU A 18 4.08 1.22 3.34
N LEU A 19 4.57 2.40 3.72
CA LEU A 19 5.88 2.88 3.32
C LEU A 19 6.99 1.91 3.78
N GLY A 20 6.92 1.40 5.01
CA GLY A 20 7.84 0.39 5.51
C GLY A 20 7.84 -0.89 4.65
N THR A 21 6.67 -1.40 4.28
CA THR A 21 6.56 -2.57 3.40
C THR A 21 7.10 -2.31 1.99
N LEU A 22 6.87 -1.11 1.45
CA LEU A 22 7.39 -0.69 0.15
C LEU A 22 8.92 -0.63 0.17
N LEU A 23 9.52 -0.07 1.23
CA LEU A 23 10.97 0.01 1.38
C LEU A 23 11.59 -1.38 1.56
N ASN A 24 10.96 -2.27 2.32
CA ASN A 24 11.40 -3.66 2.47
C ASN A 24 11.38 -4.41 1.12
N SER A 25 10.28 -4.25 0.36
CA SER A 25 10.18 -4.75 -1.02
C SER A 25 11.30 -4.18 -1.89
N GLY A 26 11.51 -2.87 -1.88
CA GLY A 26 12.57 -2.21 -2.64
C GLY A 26 13.96 -2.74 -2.27
N TYR A 27 14.25 -2.91 -0.98
CA TYR A 27 15.51 -3.48 -0.51
C TYR A 27 15.74 -4.90 -1.03
N PHE A 28 14.71 -5.76 -0.99
CA PHE A 28 14.82 -7.13 -1.49
C PHE A 28 15.07 -7.16 -3.01
N PHE A 29 14.25 -6.48 -3.80
CA PHE A 29 14.35 -6.54 -5.26
C PHE A 29 15.56 -5.77 -5.82
N LEU A 30 15.86 -4.59 -5.28
CA LEU A 30 16.94 -3.74 -5.79
C LEU A 30 18.29 -4.06 -5.12
N GLY A 31 18.30 -4.38 -3.83
CA GLY A 31 19.53 -4.64 -3.07
C GLY A 31 19.99 -6.08 -3.17
N ILE A 32 19.10 -7.04 -2.87
CA ILE A 32 19.44 -8.47 -2.82
C ILE A 32 19.42 -9.06 -4.23
N LEU A 33 18.31 -8.91 -4.96
CA LEU A 33 18.16 -9.46 -6.31
C LEU A 33 18.83 -8.60 -7.40
N LYS A 34 19.28 -7.39 -7.07
CA LYS A 34 19.96 -6.44 -7.99
C LYS A 34 19.17 -6.18 -9.27
N LEU A 35 17.84 -6.18 -9.18
CA LEU A 35 16.96 -5.85 -10.30
C LEU A 35 16.90 -4.34 -10.50
N SER A 36 16.64 -3.90 -11.72
CA SER A 36 16.37 -2.48 -11.99
C SER A 36 14.99 -2.08 -11.44
N ILE A 37 14.79 -0.78 -11.18
CA ILE A 37 13.51 -0.24 -10.69
C ILE A 37 12.34 -0.65 -11.59
N GLY A 38 12.52 -0.60 -12.91
CA GLY A 38 11.48 -1.04 -13.85
C GLY A 38 11.10 -2.51 -13.69
N LYS A 39 12.09 -3.39 -13.50
CA LYS A 39 11.83 -4.82 -13.25
C LYS A 39 11.16 -5.05 -11.90
N TRP A 40 11.61 -4.37 -10.85
CA TRP A 40 10.97 -4.46 -9.53
C TRP A 40 9.49 -4.10 -9.60
N LEU A 41 9.14 -2.96 -10.21
CA LEU A 41 7.76 -2.52 -10.32
C LEU A 41 6.91 -3.41 -11.25
N ALA A 42 7.53 -4.02 -12.27
CA ALA A 42 6.85 -4.97 -13.14
C ALA A 42 6.55 -6.32 -12.43
N PHE A 43 7.45 -6.80 -11.59
CA PHE A 43 7.27 -8.04 -10.83
C PHE A 43 6.48 -7.87 -9.54
N ASN A 44 6.35 -6.64 -9.03
CA ASN A 44 5.68 -6.33 -7.79
C ASN A 44 4.61 -5.24 -7.99
N ALA A 45 3.45 -5.66 -8.48
CA ALA A 45 2.33 -4.76 -8.74
C ALA A 45 1.74 -4.13 -7.47
N CYS A 46 1.84 -4.79 -6.30
CA CYS A 46 1.37 -4.21 -5.05
C CYS A 46 2.26 -3.03 -4.61
N SER A 47 3.56 -3.06 -4.93
CA SER A 47 4.45 -1.91 -4.71
C SER A 47 4.04 -0.70 -5.55
N VAL A 48 3.60 -0.90 -6.80
CA VAL A 48 3.03 0.17 -7.64
C VAL A 48 1.77 0.74 -7.00
N ALA A 49 0.84 -0.11 -6.56
CA ALA A 49 -0.38 0.33 -5.89
C ALA A 49 -0.09 1.12 -4.59
N ILE A 50 0.87 0.68 -3.79
CA ILE A 50 1.31 1.39 -2.58
C ILE A 50 1.90 2.76 -2.93
N ILE A 51 2.76 2.85 -3.97
CA ILE A 51 3.33 4.14 -4.41
C ILE A 51 2.22 5.12 -4.79
N ILE A 52 1.26 4.68 -5.61
CA ILE A 52 0.12 5.51 -6.02
C ILE A 52 -0.67 5.97 -4.78
N TYR A 53 -0.95 5.07 -3.84
CA TYR A 53 -1.62 5.42 -2.59
C TYR A 53 -0.85 6.47 -1.78
N LEU A 54 0.45 6.29 -1.58
CA LEU A 54 1.27 7.21 -0.78
C LEU A 54 1.33 8.60 -1.42
N LEU A 55 1.46 8.68 -2.74
CA LEU A 55 1.41 9.94 -3.49
C LEU A 55 0.04 10.63 -3.33
N CYS A 56 -1.04 9.87 -3.54
CA CYS A 56 -2.41 10.36 -3.34
C CYS A 56 -2.67 10.80 -1.91
N PHE A 57 -2.12 10.09 -0.91
CA PHE A 57 -2.25 10.44 0.50
C PHE A 57 -1.52 11.75 0.82
N ILE A 58 -0.31 11.96 0.31
CA ILE A 58 0.42 13.23 0.44
C ILE A 58 -0.37 14.37 -0.21
N LEU A 59 -0.86 14.18 -1.44
CA LEU A 59 -1.68 15.17 -2.14
C LEU A 59 -2.99 15.47 -1.41
N PHE A 60 -3.62 14.46 -0.84
CA PHE A 60 -4.80 14.61 0.03
C PHE A 60 -4.48 15.51 1.23
N ARG A 61 -3.32 15.31 1.87
CA ARG A 61 -2.91 16.11 3.03
C ARG A 61 -2.65 17.57 2.69
N ILE A 62 -2.10 17.85 1.50
CA ILE A 62 -1.82 19.21 1.01
C ILE A 62 -3.12 19.88 0.54
N SER A 63 -3.88 19.22 -0.32
CA SER A 63 -5.04 19.83 -1.00
C SER A 63 -6.36 19.70 -0.24
N ARG A 64 -6.42 18.82 0.76
CA ARG A 64 -7.64 18.45 1.52
C ARG A 64 -8.80 17.96 0.64
N LYS A 65 -8.51 17.46 -0.56
CA LYS A 65 -9.49 16.92 -1.51
C LYS A 65 -9.71 15.42 -1.28
N ASP A 66 -10.86 15.04 -0.75
CA ASP A 66 -11.14 13.66 -0.33
C ASP A 66 -11.07 12.63 -1.46
N PHE A 67 -11.46 13.00 -2.69
CA PHE A 67 -11.47 12.07 -3.84
C PHE A 67 -10.10 11.46 -4.13
N LEU A 68 -9.01 12.12 -3.70
CA LEU A 68 -7.65 11.61 -3.88
C LEU A 68 -7.43 10.29 -3.15
N LEU A 69 -8.14 10.03 -2.03
CA LEU A 69 -8.08 8.76 -1.34
C LEU A 69 -8.82 7.65 -2.10
N SER A 70 -9.81 7.99 -2.93
CA SER A 70 -10.56 7.04 -3.76
C SER A 70 -9.81 6.59 -5.01
N VAL A 71 -8.92 7.44 -5.55
CA VAL A 71 -8.10 7.13 -6.75
C VAL A 71 -7.31 5.80 -6.62
N PRO A 72 -6.55 5.55 -5.54
CA PRO A 72 -5.79 4.31 -5.39
C PRO A 72 -6.66 3.11 -4.99
N LEU A 73 -7.96 3.28 -4.73
CA LEU A 73 -8.78 2.22 -4.13
C LEU A 73 -8.89 0.98 -5.02
N LEU A 74 -9.11 1.18 -6.32
CA LEU A 74 -9.18 0.10 -7.29
C LEU A 74 -7.84 -0.67 -7.43
N PRO A 75 -6.68 -0.01 -7.69
CA PRO A 75 -5.42 -0.73 -7.77
C PRO A 75 -5.00 -1.37 -6.44
N MET A 76 -5.30 -0.76 -5.29
CA MET A 76 -5.02 -1.37 -3.99
C MET A 76 -5.87 -2.61 -3.73
N TYR A 77 -7.15 -2.59 -4.10
CA TYR A 77 -8.01 -3.76 -4.00
C TYR A 77 -7.51 -4.88 -4.93
N TYR A 78 -7.29 -4.57 -6.21
CA TYR A 78 -6.96 -5.57 -7.21
C TYR A 78 -5.55 -6.16 -7.04
N TYR A 79 -4.53 -5.32 -6.86
CA TYR A 79 -3.15 -5.80 -6.72
C TYR A 79 -2.75 -6.10 -5.27
N GLY A 80 -3.49 -5.55 -4.30
CA GLY A 80 -3.25 -5.76 -2.88
C GLY A 80 -4.20 -6.79 -2.29
N THR A 81 -5.47 -6.47 -2.11
CA THR A 81 -6.41 -7.34 -1.39
C THR A 81 -6.55 -8.73 -2.02
N MET A 82 -6.62 -8.83 -3.35
CA MET A 82 -6.69 -10.14 -4.03
C MET A 82 -5.43 -10.99 -3.80
N GLY A 83 -4.28 -10.37 -3.50
CA GLY A 83 -3.03 -11.07 -3.18
C GLY A 83 -3.12 -12.01 -1.98
N LEU A 84 -4.02 -11.73 -1.02
CA LEU A 84 -4.29 -12.60 0.13
C LEU A 84 -4.82 -13.99 -0.28
N PHE A 85 -5.50 -14.07 -1.42
CA PHE A 85 -6.15 -15.28 -1.92
C PHE A 85 -5.38 -15.94 -3.06
N LEU A 86 -4.49 -15.19 -3.73
CA LEU A 86 -3.69 -15.71 -4.83
C LEU A 86 -2.38 -16.34 -4.37
N MET A 87 -1.78 -15.86 -3.27
CA MET A 87 -0.52 -16.38 -2.77
C MET A 87 -0.71 -17.44 -1.67
N PRO A 88 0.13 -18.49 -1.65
CA PRO A 88 0.13 -19.46 -0.57
C PRO A 88 0.42 -18.82 0.79
N TRP A 89 -0.14 -19.39 1.83
CA TRP A 89 0.13 -19.03 3.22
C TRP A 89 1.24 -19.92 3.77
N ASP A 90 2.48 -19.60 3.40
CA ASP A 90 3.68 -20.29 3.85
C ASP A 90 4.73 -19.30 4.40
N ALA A 91 5.80 -19.85 4.96
CA ALA A 91 6.89 -19.05 5.53
C ALA A 91 7.63 -18.20 4.48
N ALA A 92 7.68 -18.65 3.22
CA ALA A 92 8.36 -17.91 2.15
C ALA A 92 7.58 -16.65 1.76
N ASN A 93 6.25 -16.70 1.85
CA ASN A 93 5.34 -15.61 1.49
C ASN A 93 4.89 -14.77 2.68
N ALA A 94 5.36 -15.05 3.91
CA ALA A 94 4.92 -14.35 5.12
C ALA A 94 5.01 -12.82 5.02
N PHE A 95 6.11 -12.29 4.49
CA PHE A 95 6.28 -10.83 4.30
C PHE A 95 5.34 -10.27 3.23
N ALA A 96 5.09 -11.03 2.16
CA ALA A 96 4.12 -10.64 1.15
C ALA A 96 2.72 -10.58 1.77
N GLN A 97 2.31 -11.61 2.52
CA GLN A 97 1.01 -11.67 3.19
C GLN A 97 0.81 -10.51 4.18
N ILE A 98 1.82 -10.16 4.98
CA ILE A 98 1.78 -8.98 5.86
C ILE A 98 1.50 -7.70 5.05
N THR A 99 2.17 -7.54 3.91
CA THR A 99 1.95 -6.39 3.01
C THR A 99 0.51 -6.34 2.50
N HIS A 100 -0.05 -7.49 2.09
CA HIS A 100 -1.43 -7.59 1.61
C HIS A 100 -2.48 -7.37 2.71
N ILE A 101 -2.20 -7.79 3.95
CA ILE A 101 -3.04 -7.49 5.11
C ILE A 101 -3.10 -5.98 5.33
N LEU A 102 -1.94 -5.31 5.33
CA LEU A 102 -1.86 -3.86 5.53
C LEU A 102 -2.56 -3.08 4.42
N ILE A 103 -2.42 -3.51 3.15
CA ILE A 103 -3.17 -2.92 2.04
C ILE A 103 -4.68 -3.09 2.27
N THR A 104 -5.13 -4.29 2.68
CA THR A 104 -6.56 -4.57 2.88
C THR A 104 -7.16 -3.77 4.02
N ILE A 105 -6.45 -3.65 5.15
CA ILE A 105 -6.85 -2.79 6.26
C ILE A 105 -6.97 -1.33 5.79
N ASN A 106 -6.02 -0.87 4.98
CA ASN A 106 -6.04 0.48 4.45
C ASN A 106 -7.20 0.72 3.46
N VAL A 107 -7.50 -0.24 2.59
CA VAL A 107 -8.70 -0.18 1.72
C VAL A 107 -9.97 -0.10 2.58
N GLY A 108 -10.08 -0.95 3.61
CA GLY A 108 -11.21 -0.92 4.54
C GLY A 108 -11.33 0.43 5.26
N TRP A 109 -10.21 1.04 5.65
CA TRP A 109 -10.19 2.36 6.26
C TRP A 109 -10.66 3.46 5.30
N ILE A 110 -10.25 3.43 4.03
CA ILE A 110 -10.71 4.41 3.02
C ILE A 110 -12.21 4.26 2.75
N ILE A 111 -12.74 3.03 2.74
CA ILE A 111 -14.18 2.77 2.56
C ILE A 111 -14.99 3.21 3.79
N TYR A 112 -14.41 3.09 4.98
CA TYR A 112 -15.06 3.48 6.24
C TYR A 112 -15.14 5.00 6.45
N LEU A 113 -14.24 5.77 5.82
CA LEU A 113 -14.33 7.23 5.78
C LEU A 113 -15.60 7.65 5.05
#